data_AF-A0A4V6E1W6-F1
#
_entry.id   AF-A0A4V6E1W6-F1
#
_cell.length_a   1.000
_cell.length_b   1.000
_cell.length_c   1.000
_cell.angle_alpha   90.00
_cell.angle_beta   90.00
_cell.angle_gamma   90.00
#
_symmetry.space_group_name_H-M   'P 1'
#
loop_
_entity.id
_entity.type
_entity.pdbx_description
1 polymer ?
#
loop_
_entity_poly.entity_id
_entity_poly.type
_entity_poly.pdbx_seq_one_letter_code
_entity_poly.pdbx_strand_id
1 'polypeptide(L)'
;METEDTRAIFTAVFAGSIVLANVLAAKLTWIELPGLGGVAVPAGFVAFGVAYLASDLLVEYHGKDYAATVVNGTVVTLVIAYALVFLAISYA
;
A
#
# COMPACT_ATOMS: atom_id res chain seq x y z
N MET A 1 1.39 16.59 19.22
CA MET A 1 1.82 15.37 18.51
C MET A 1 3.22 15.65 18.03
N GLU A 2 4.22 14.90 18.51
CA GLU A 2 5.60 15.09 18.05
C GLU A 2 5.68 14.77 16.55
N THR A 3 6.47 15.54 15.82
CA THR A 3 6.64 15.41 14.37
C THR A 3 7.26 14.06 13.99
N GLU A 4 7.95 13.40 14.91
CA GLU A 4 8.56 12.08 14.72
C GLU A 4 7.52 10.95 14.66
N ASP A 5 6.51 10.96 15.54
CA ASP A 5 5.44 9.96 15.54
C ASP A 5 4.61 10.01 14.25
N THR A 6 4.34 11.24 13.77
CA THR A 6 3.58 11.46 12.54
C THR A 6 4.27 10.85 11.32
N ARG A 7 5.60 10.97 11.24
CA ARG A 7 6.42 10.37 10.18
C ARG A 7 6.34 8.86 10.19
N ALA A 8 6.51 8.26 11.37
CA ALA A 8 6.49 6.81 11.54
C ALA A 8 5.12 6.24 11.15
N ILE A 9 4.03 6.89 11.56
CA ILE A 9 2.66 6.49 11.24
C ILE A 9 2.42 6.54 9.73
N PHE A 10 2.72 7.66 9.05
CA PHE A 10 2.51 7.74 7.61
C PHE A 10 3.38 6.75 6.82
N THR A 11 4.61 6.53 7.27
CA THR A 11 5.51 5.54 6.65
C THR A 11 4.93 4.12 6.79
N ALA A 12 4.46 3.75 7.99
CA ALA A 12 3.88 2.45 8.24
C ALA A 12 2.56 2.24 7.49
N VAL A 13 1.69 3.26 7.46
CA VAL A 13 0.43 3.24 6.70
C VAL A 13 0.73 3.09 5.21
N PHE A 14 1.64 3.90 4.67
CA PHE A 14 2.03 3.81 3.26
C PHE A 14 2.56 2.42 2.90
N ALA A 15 3.56 1.92 3.63
CA ALA A 15 4.18 0.63 3.36
C ALA A 15 3.18 -0.52 3.51
N GLY A 16 2.40 -0.52 4.59
CA GLY A 16 1.37 -1.53 4.84
C GLY A 16 0.28 -1.53 3.78
N SER A 17 -0.19 -0.35 3.36
CA SER A 17 -1.18 -0.20 2.30
C SER A 17 -0.67 -0.72 0.96
N ILE A 18 0.58 -0.47 0.58
CA ILE A 18 1.15 -0.99 -0.67
C ILE A 18 1.26 -2.52 -0.64
N VAL A 19 1.73 -3.10 0.47
CA VAL A 19 1.84 -4.55 0.61
C VAL A 19 0.44 -5.20 0.55
N LEU A 20 -0.53 -4.67 1.29
CA LEU A 20 -1.91 -5.13 1.24
C LEU A 20 -2.50 -5.00 -0.16
N ALA A 21 -2.31 -3.86 -0.82
CA ALA A 21 -2.84 -3.62 -2.16
C ALA A 21 -2.32 -4.65 -3.15
N ASN A 22 -1.02 -4.96 -3.09
CA ASN A 22 -0.38 -5.94 -3.95
C ASN A 22 -0.90 -7.37 -3.71
N VAL A 23 -1.07 -7.79 -2.46
CA VAL A 23 -1.61 -9.11 -2.13
C VAL A 23 -3.09 -9.22 -2.50
N LEU A 24 -3.88 -8.18 -2.22
CA LEU A 24 -5.32 -8.16 -2.52
C LEU A 24 -5.62 -7.97 -4.00
N ALA A 25 -4.75 -7.30 -4.76
CA ALA A 25 -4.92 -7.13 -6.20
C ALA A 25 -4.91 -8.45 -6.97
N ALA A 26 -4.33 -9.52 -6.40
CA ALA A 26 -4.44 -10.88 -6.94
C ALA A 26 -5.90 -11.40 -6.94
N LYS A 27 -6.82 -10.77 -6.20
CA LYS A 27 -8.25 -11.11 -6.16
C LYS A 27 -9.07 -10.01 -6.82
N LEU A 28 -9.98 -10.41 -7.70
CA LEU A 28 -11.01 -9.54 -8.26
C LEU A 28 -12.22 -9.51 -7.31
N THR A 29 -12.77 -8.32 -7.10
CA THR A 29 -14.02 -8.10 -6.39
C THR A 29 -15.05 -7.47 -7.33
N TRP A 30 -16.32 -7.77 -7.10
CA TRP A 30 -17.43 -7.17 -7.85
C TRP A 30 -17.99 -6.01 -7.04
N ILE A 31 -18.07 -4.84 -7.67
CA ILE A 31 -18.62 -3.64 -7.05
C ILE A 31 -19.71 -3.11 -7.97
N GLU A 32 -20.88 -2.82 -7.41
CA GLU A 32 -21.96 -2.17 -8.13
C GLU A 32 -21.71 -0.67 -8.17
N LEU A 33 -21.47 -0.14 -9.37
CA LEU A 33 -21.32 1.28 -9.59
C LEU A 33 -22.67 1.89 -9.99
N PRO A 34 -23.11 3.00 -9.35
CA PRO A 34 -24.36 3.64 -9.69
C PRO A 34 -24.34 4.11 -11.15
N GLY A 35 -25.23 3.56 -11.97
CA GLY A 35 -25.37 3.88 -13.41
C GLY A 35 -24.51 3.06 -14.38
N LEU A 36 -23.56 2.24 -13.89
CA LEU A 36 -22.65 1.43 -14.74
C LEU A 36 -22.80 -0.09 -14.52
N GLY A 37 -23.58 -0.51 -13.52
CA GLY A 37 -23.78 -1.93 -13.19
C GLY A 37 -22.61 -2.52 -12.40
N GLY A 38 -22.57 -3.86 -12.31
CA GLY A 38 -21.49 -4.57 -11.63
C GLY A 38 -20.19 -4.51 -12.45
N VAL A 39 -19.11 -4.01 -11.85
CA VAL A 39 -17.78 -3.96 -12.46
C VAL A 39 -16.81 -4.77 -11.63
N ALA A 40 -15.99 -5.59 -12.30
CA ALA A 40 -14.91 -6.33 -11.69
C ALA A 40 -13.71 -5.40 -11.47
N VAL A 41 -13.31 -5.19 -10.22
CA VAL A 41 -12.22 -4.30 -9.82
C VAL A 41 -11.22 -5.09 -8.96
N PRO A 42 -9.90 -4.82 -9.05
CA PRO A 42 -8.95 -5.42 -8.12
C PRO A 42 -9.31 -5.09 -6.67
N ALA A 43 -9.35 -6.09 -5.78
CA ALA A 43 -9.72 -5.87 -4.38
C ALA A 43 -8.73 -4.96 -3.62
N GLY A 44 -7.51 -4.80 -4.16
CA GLY A 44 -6.50 -3.88 -3.65
C GLY A 44 -6.76 -2.38 -3.91
N PHE A 45 -7.81 -1.99 -4.66
CA PHE A 45 -7.98 -0.60 -5.09
C PHE A 45 -8.08 0.40 -3.93
N VAL A 46 -8.76 0.05 -2.83
CA VAL A 46 -8.87 0.92 -1.64
C VAL A 46 -7.50 1.13 -1.00
N ALA A 47 -6.74 0.05 -0.85
CA ALA A 47 -5.41 0.10 -0.26
C ALA A 47 -4.44 0.92 -1.15
N PHE A 48 -4.56 0.86 -2.48
CA PHE A 48 -3.85 1.76 -3.37
C PHE A 48 -4.24 3.23 -3.16
N GLY A 49 -5.54 3.53 -3.00
CA GLY A 49 -6.01 4.89 -2.71
C GLY A 49 -5.42 5.45 -1.42
N VAL A 50 -5.39 4.65 -0.36
CA VAL A 50 -4.77 5.03 0.93
C VAL A 50 -3.26 5.22 0.78
N ALA A 51 -2.59 4.36 0.03
CA ALA A 51 -1.15 4.50 -0.22
C ALA A 51 -0.82 5.79 -0.98
N TYR A 52 -1.57 6.13 -2.03
CA TYR A 52 -1.33 7.39 -2.75
C TYR A 52 -1.56 8.60 -1.86
N LEU A 53 -2.64 8.62 -1.09
CA LEU A 53 -2.89 9.69 -0.13
C LEU A 53 -1.76 9.81 0.91
N ALA A 54 -1.31 8.70 1.49
CA ALA A 54 -0.22 8.72 2.46
C ALA A 54 1.11 9.18 1.84
N SER A 55 1.40 8.79 0.58
CA SER A 55 2.56 9.27 -0.17
C SER A 55 2.51 10.78 -0.39
N ASP A 56 1.36 11.31 -0.77
CA ASP A 56 1.18 12.74 -1.01
C ASP A 56 1.39 13.55 0.29
N LEU A 57 0.81 13.09 1.41
CA LEU A 57 1.03 13.72 2.72
C LEU A 57 2.49 13.62 3.19
N LEU A 58 3.18 12.51 2.90
CA LEU A 58 4.62 12.37 3.17
C LEU A 58 5.44 13.39 2.39
N VAL A 59 5.13 13.60 1.11
CA VAL A 59 5.81 14.61 0.28
C VAL A 59 5.55 16.01 0.82
N GLU A 60 4.30 16.31 1.19
CA GLU A 60 3.90 17.65 1.61
C GLU A 60 4.45 18.04 3.00
N TYR A 61 4.40 17.12 3.98
CA TYR A 61 4.83 17.42 5.35
C TYR A 61 6.32 17.13 5.61
N HIS A 62 6.93 16.25 4.84
CA HIS A 62 8.29 15.75 5.14
C HIS A 62 9.26 15.87 3.96
N GLY A 63 8.80 16.39 2.83
CA GLY A 63 9.62 16.68 1.68
C GLY A 63 9.85 15.47 0.78
N LYS A 64 10.26 15.77 -0.45
CA LYS A 64 10.35 14.79 -1.54
C LYS A 64 11.46 13.74 -1.35
N ASP A 65 12.59 14.13 -0.75
CA ASP A 65 13.72 13.22 -0.52
C ASP A 65 13.38 12.15 0.52
N TYR A 66 12.66 12.54 1.59
CA TYR A 66 12.19 11.60 2.59
C TYR A 66 11.13 10.66 2.02
N ALA A 67 10.14 11.20 1.29
CA ALA A 67 9.12 10.39 0.64
C ALA A 67 9.74 9.36 -0.34
N ALA A 68 10.74 9.75 -1.14
CA ALA A 68 11.43 8.83 -2.04
C ALA A 68 12.15 7.70 -1.28
N THR A 69 12.71 7.99 -0.10
CA THR A 69 13.33 6.98 0.77
C THR A 69 12.29 5.99 1.28
N VAL A 70 11.12 6.49 1.72
CA VAL A 70 9.99 5.65 2.17
C VAL A 70 9.48 4.77 1.02
N VAL A 71 9.33 5.31 -0.19
CA VAL A 71 8.90 4.55 -1.37
C VAL A 71 9.90 3.43 -1.69
N ASN A 72 11.19 3.72 -1.73
CA ASN A 72 12.22 2.71 -1.97
C ASN A 72 12.24 1.64 -0.86
N GLY A 73 12.08 2.03 0.41
CA GLY A 73 11.96 1.09 1.52
C GLY A 73 10.75 0.18 1.40
N THR A 74 9.62 0.71 0.92
CA THR A 74 8.41 -0.07 0.65
C THR A 74 8.61 -1.09 -0.47
N VAL A 75 9.35 -0.76 -1.53
CA VAL A 75 9.70 -1.73 -2.59
C VAL A 75 10.49 -2.90 -2.02
N VAL A 76 11.50 -2.64 -1.18
CA VAL A 76 12.27 -3.69 -0.51
C VAL A 76 11.36 -4.54 0.40
N THR A 77 10.49 -3.89 1.17
CA THR A 77 9.52 -4.56 2.05
C THR A 77 8.57 -5.47 1.25
N LEU A 78 8.13 -5.03 0.07
CA LEU A 78 7.27 -5.82 -0.81
C LEU A 78 7.97 -7.08 -1.33
N VAL A 79 9.24 -6.97 -1.72
CA VAL A 79 10.05 -8.13 -2.13
C VAL A 79 10.17 -9.14 -0.99
N ILE A 80 10.45 -8.67 0.24
CA ILE A 80 10.53 -9.52 1.42
C ILE A 80 9.18 -10.17 1.71
N ALA A 81 8.08 -9.41 1.64
CA ALA A 81 6.74 -9.93 1.86
C ALA A 81 6.40 -11.05 0.87
N TYR A 82 6.71 -10.87 -0.42
CA TYR A 82 6.50 -11.94 -1.40
C TYR A 82 7.41 -13.15 -1.19
N ALA A 83 8.66 -12.97 -0.78
CA ALA A 83 9.53 -14.08 -0.42
C ALA A 83 8.96 -14.87 0.77
N LEU A 84 8.44 -14.19 1.78
CA LEU A 84 7.78 -14.83 2.93
C LEU A 84 6.50 -15.56 2.53
N VAL A 85 5.66 -14.96 1.67
CA VAL A 85 4.45 -15.62 1.14
C VAL A 85 4.83 -16.87 0.33
N PHE A 86 5.87 -16.80 -0.49
CA PHE A 86 6.37 -17.94 -1.25
C PHE A 86 6.89 -19.06 -0.34
N LEU A 87 7.68 -18.73 0.69
CA LEU A 87 8.13 -19.69 1.69
C LEU A 87 6.93 -20.31 2.43
N ALA A 88 5.96 -19.50 2.83
CA ALA A 88 4.76 -19.99 3.49
C ALA A 88 3.97 -20.98 2.61
N ILE A 89 3.86 -20.73 1.30
CA ILE A 89 3.17 -21.63 0.38
C ILE A 89 3.98 -22.89 0.08
N SER A 90 5.31 -22.76 -0.08
CA SER A 90 6.17 -23.91 -0.45
C SER A 90 6.40 -24.90 0.70
N TYR A 91 6.22 -24.47 1.95
CA TYR A 91 6.37 -25.30 3.15
C TYR A 91 5.04 -25.53 3.90
N ALA A 92 3.89 -25.18 3.31
CA ALA A 92 2.55 -25.50 3.82
C ALA A 92 2.00 -26.78 3.18
#